data_AF-A0A158QXH6-F1
#
_entry.id   AF-A0A158QXH6-F1
#
_cell.length_a   1.000
_cell.length_b   1.000
_cell.length_c   1.000
_cell.angle_alpha   90.00
_cell.angle_beta   90.00
_cell.angle_gamma   90.00
#
_symmetry.space_group_name_H-M   'P 1'
#
loop_
_entity.id
_entity.type
_entity.pdbx_description
1 polymer ?
#
loop_
_entity_poly.entity_id
_entity_poly.type
_entity_poly.pdbx_seq_one_letter_code
_entity_poly.pdbx_strand_id
1 'polypeptide(L)'
;MVLDYTSTITVDDCSDCLIVLAPCAGSVFIRDCESCTVLVACQQLRTRDCRGLRLALHCATQPIIEETTNAVFHPLTLHYDKFTDDMIGARLSPFFSHSTSVHDFTPEKSELHYRLSSDVLPLNFDQISVLSSHGISTNPEDSDIPFRAGKLGARFVPGSQFVILYFDINQTESGSKLALFLPNKLVVFEVCGEEHDLEQLMSDGGFEKVTDYKESSFAAALTSINQLMLS
;
A
#
# COMPACT_ATOMS: atom_id res chain seq x y z
N MET A 1 -16.94 8.56 0.58
CA MET A 1 -15.46 8.67 0.56
C MET A 1 -15.03 9.34 1.86
N VAL A 2 -13.93 8.90 2.44
CA VAL A 2 -13.29 9.54 3.60
C VAL A 2 -11.85 9.83 3.19
N LEU A 3 -11.49 11.10 2.96
CA LEU A 3 -10.22 11.52 2.37
C LEU A 3 -9.39 12.35 3.38
N ASP A 4 -9.26 11.82 4.59
CA ASP A 4 -8.42 12.34 5.66
C ASP A 4 -7.95 11.14 6.50
N TYR A 5 -6.70 11.13 6.95
CA TYR A 5 -6.15 9.96 7.63
C TYR A 5 -6.94 9.64 8.91
N THR A 6 -7.14 8.36 9.18
CA THR A 6 -7.95 7.89 10.31
C THR A 6 -7.18 6.93 11.20
N SER A 7 -7.57 6.82 12.48
CA SER A 7 -7.01 5.78 13.36
C SER A 7 -7.62 4.40 13.10
N THR A 8 -8.94 4.33 13.01
CA THR A 8 -9.70 3.09 12.78
C THR A 8 -10.93 3.42 11.96
N ILE A 9 -11.31 2.55 11.03
CA ILE A 9 -12.54 2.66 10.25
C ILE A 9 -13.37 1.39 10.41
N THR A 10 -14.68 1.56 10.50
CA THR A 10 -15.64 0.46 10.44
C THR A 10 -16.67 0.78 9.36
N VAL A 11 -16.85 -0.17 8.45
CA VAL A 11 -17.86 -0.15 7.39
C VAL A 11 -18.83 -1.29 7.69
N ASP A 12 -20.08 -0.94 7.99
CA ASP A 12 -21.14 -1.89 8.35
C ASP A 12 -22.33 -1.75 7.41
N ASP A 13 -23.03 -2.85 7.16
CA ASP A 13 -24.36 -2.88 6.52
C ASP A 13 -24.41 -2.11 5.18
N CYS A 14 -23.34 -2.18 4.40
CA CYS A 14 -23.24 -1.51 3.11
C CYS A 14 -23.47 -2.48 1.95
N SER A 15 -24.32 -2.09 0.99
CA SER A 15 -24.58 -2.85 -0.23
C SER A 15 -24.38 -2.00 -1.47
N ASP A 16 -23.74 -2.58 -2.50
CA ASP A 16 -23.53 -1.94 -3.81
C ASP A 16 -22.77 -0.59 -3.76
N CYS A 17 -21.84 -0.46 -2.80
CA CYS A 17 -21.10 0.78 -2.56
C CYS A 17 -19.73 0.82 -3.26
N LEU A 18 -19.34 2.02 -3.71
CA LEU A 18 -17.93 2.39 -3.95
C LEU A 18 -17.39 3.13 -2.72
N ILE A 19 -16.41 2.54 -2.05
CA ILE A 19 -15.86 3.02 -0.79
C ILE A 19 -14.38 3.34 -1.00
N VAL A 20 -14.04 4.62 -0.88
CA VAL A 20 -12.64 5.08 -0.89
C VAL A 20 -12.31 5.66 0.47
N LEU A 21 -11.24 5.11 1.07
CA LEU A 21 -10.77 5.48 2.39
C LEU A 21 -9.31 5.95 2.26
N ALA A 22 -9.02 7.08 2.90
CA ALA A 22 -7.66 7.53 3.12
C ALA A 22 -6.85 6.51 3.94
N PRO A 23 -5.52 6.60 3.90
CA PRO A 23 -4.62 5.82 4.75
C PRO A 23 -5.09 5.75 6.21
N CYS A 24 -5.30 4.53 6.70
CA CYS A 24 -5.76 4.26 8.05
C CYS A 24 -4.59 3.72 8.90
N ALA A 25 -4.25 4.44 9.98
CA ALA A 25 -3.12 4.12 10.85
C ALA A 25 -3.25 2.77 11.57
N GLY A 26 -4.50 2.33 11.79
CA GLY A 26 -4.83 1.08 12.47
C GLY A 26 -5.70 0.17 11.60
N SER A 27 -6.78 -0.31 12.20
CA SER A 27 -7.62 -1.34 11.59
C SER A 27 -8.75 -0.76 10.75
N VAL A 28 -8.99 -1.39 9.60
CA VAL A 28 -10.22 -1.24 8.82
C VAL A 28 -11.03 -2.51 8.99
N PHE A 29 -12.25 -2.36 9.50
CA PHE A 29 -13.22 -3.43 9.66
C PHE A 29 -14.32 -3.28 8.62
N ILE A 30 -14.59 -4.33 7.84
CA ILE A 30 -15.70 -4.39 6.90
C ILE A 30 -16.61 -5.52 7.35
N ARG A 31 -17.86 -5.21 7.72
CA ARG A 31 -18.79 -6.19 8.28
C ARG A 31 -20.13 -6.10 7.59
N ASP A 32 -20.79 -7.24 7.42
CA ASP A 32 -22.17 -7.30 6.92
C ASP A 32 -22.34 -6.55 5.57
N CYS A 33 -21.32 -6.60 4.70
CA CYS A 33 -21.27 -5.86 3.44
C CYS A 33 -21.43 -6.77 2.22
N GLU A 34 -22.20 -6.32 1.22
CA GLU A 34 -22.45 -7.06 -0.02
C GLU A 34 -22.14 -6.24 -1.28
N SER A 35 -21.46 -6.84 -2.25
CA SER A 35 -21.17 -6.22 -3.57
C SER A 35 -20.43 -4.89 -3.49
N CYS A 36 -19.59 -4.70 -2.47
CA CYS A 36 -18.84 -3.46 -2.25
C CYS A 36 -17.48 -3.45 -2.97
N THR A 37 -17.14 -2.31 -3.56
CA THR A 37 -15.80 -2.01 -4.07
C THR A 37 -15.08 -1.10 -3.09
N VAL A 38 -13.92 -1.51 -2.59
CA VAL A 38 -13.19 -0.80 -1.51
C VAL A 38 -11.76 -0.49 -1.93
N LEU A 39 -11.34 0.77 -1.80
CA LEU A 39 -9.97 1.22 -2.05
C LEU A 39 -9.41 1.79 -0.74
N VAL A 40 -8.37 1.17 -0.19
CA VAL A 40 -7.81 1.60 1.11
C VAL A 40 -6.36 1.17 1.31
N ALA A 41 -5.59 2.06 1.94
CA ALA A 41 -4.33 1.71 2.60
C ALA A 41 -4.57 1.63 4.11
N CYS A 42 -4.10 0.59 4.78
CA CYS A 42 -4.31 0.43 6.23
C CYS A 42 -3.21 -0.40 6.90
N GLN A 43 -3.13 -0.33 8.23
CA GLN A 43 -2.26 -1.23 8.97
C GLN A 43 -2.82 -2.66 9.00
N GLN A 44 -4.11 -2.80 9.33
CA GLN A 44 -4.79 -4.10 9.39
C GLN A 44 -6.12 -4.03 8.64
N LEU A 45 -6.41 -5.02 7.81
CA LEU A 45 -7.73 -5.22 7.25
C LEU A 45 -8.37 -6.47 7.87
N ARG A 46 -9.62 -6.33 8.31
CA ARG A 46 -10.45 -7.46 8.75
C ARG A 46 -11.82 -7.38 8.09
N THR A 47 -12.26 -8.49 7.52
CA THR A 47 -13.62 -8.63 7.00
C THR A 47 -14.37 -9.70 7.78
N ARG A 48 -15.68 -9.51 7.97
CA ARG A 48 -16.56 -10.49 8.59
C ARG A 48 -17.94 -10.46 7.94
N ASP A 49 -18.57 -11.61 7.71
CA ASP A 49 -19.97 -11.67 7.24
C ASP A 49 -20.18 -10.92 5.91
N CYS A 50 -19.21 -10.97 4.99
CA CYS A 50 -19.23 -10.18 3.75
C CYS A 50 -19.39 -11.05 2.49
N ARG A 51 -19.94 -10.47 1.42
CA ARG A 51 -20.13 -11.17 0.15
C ARG A 51 -19.80 -10.31 -1.07
N GLY A 52 -19.00 -10.86 -1.98
CA GLY A 52 -18.73 -10.20 -3.26
C GLY A 52 -17.90 -8.92 -3.14
N LEU A 53 -16.95 -8.89 -2.20
CA LEU A 53 -16.06 -7.74 -2.02
C LEU A 53 -15.01 -7.64 -3.13
N ARG A 54 -14.76 -6.44 -3.61
CA ARG A 54 -13.66 -6.14 -4.55
C ARG A 54 -12.76 -5.10 -3.91
N LEU A 55 -11.55 -5.48 -3.52
CA LEU A 55 -10.67 -4.64 -2.70
C LEU A 55 -9.40 -4.28 -3.48
N ALA A 56 -9.11 -2.99 -3.64
CA ALA A 56 -7.77 -2.51 -3.97
C ALA A 56 -7.09 -2.15 -2.65
N LEU A 57 -6.05 -2.90 -2.28
CA LEU A 57 -5.56 -2.91 -0.90
C LEU A 57 -4.05 -2.71 -0.81
N HIS A 58 -3.66 -1.80 0.07
CA HIS A 58 -2.30 -1.74 0.60
C HIS A 58 -2.37 -2.00 2.11
N CYS A 59 -1.83 -3.12 2.59
CA CYS A 59 -1.97 -3.52 3.99
C CYS A 59 -0.61 -3.82 4.62
N ALA A 60 -0.30 -3.16 5.74
CA ALA A 60 0.98 -3.34 6.43
C ALA A 60 1.11 -4.68 7.17
N THR A 61 0.01 -5.42 7.33
CA THR A 61 -0.02 -6.79 7.85
C THR A 61 -0.81 -7.69 6.92
N GLN A 62 -0.71 -9.01 7.10
CA GLN A 62 -1.55 -9.96 6.38
C GLN A 62 -3.05 -9.64 6.63
N PRO A 63 -3.84 -9.36 5.58
CA PRO A 63 -5.28 -9.18 5.67
C PRO A 63 -5.97 -10.45 6.16
N ILE A 64 -7.09 -10.25 6.85
CA ILE A 64 -7.88 -11.32 7.44
C ILE A 64 -9.31 -11.30 6.90
N ILE A 65 -9.84 -12.48 6.58
CA ILE A 65 -11.25 -12.70 6.32
C ILE A 65 -11.84 -13.76 7.25
N GLU A 66 -13.12 -13.63 7.53
CA GLU A 66 -13.93 -14.53 8.35
C GLU A 66 -15.36 -14.49 7.79
N GLU A 67 -16.05 -15.63 7.64
CA GLU A 67 -17.42 -15.72 7.09
C GLU A 67 -17.64 -14.84 5.85
N THR A 68 -16.62 -14.78 4.97
CA THR A 68 -16.60 -13.86 3.83
C THR A 68 -16.42 -14.66 2.54
N THR A 69 -17.28 -14.43 1.56
CA THR A 69 -17.25 -15.19 0.30
C THR A 69 -17.11 -14.29 -0.93
N ASN A 70 -16.51 -14.82 -1.99
CA ASN A 70 -16.27 -14.12 -3.25
C ASN A 70 -15.51 -12.79 -3.11
N ALA A 71 -14.54 -12.73 -2.20
CA ALA A 71 -13.65 -11.58 -2.09
C ALA A 71 -12.55 -11.62 -3.18
N VAL A 72 -12.24 -10.47 -3.79
CA VAL A 72 -11.13 -10.35 -4.75
C VAL A 72 -10.24 -9.20 -4.34
N PHE A 73 -8.96 -9.49 -4.11
CA PHE A 73 -7.95 -8.52 -3.71
C PHE A 73 -7.06 -8.14 -4.90
N HIS A 74 -6.87 -6.84 -5.07
CA HIS A 74 -6.06 -6.21 -6.10
C HIS A 74 -5.00 -5.31 -5.45
N PRO A 75 -3.88 -5.03 -6.14
CA PRO A 75 -2.94 -4.01 -5.71
C PRO A 75 -3.63 -2.65 -5.69
N LEU A 76 -3.34 -1.84 -4.67
CA LEU A 76 -3.87 -0.47 -4.60
C LEU A 76 -3.15 0.43 -5.60
N THR A 77 -3.92 1.03 -6.50
CA THR A 77 -3.52 2.19 -7.29
C THR A 77 -4.42 3.36 -6.92
N LEU A 78 -3.84 4.39 -6.33
CA LEU A 78 -4.61 5.52 -5.81
C LEU A 78 -3.76 6.78 -5.73
N HIS A 79 -4.35 7.88 -6.16
CA HIS A 79 -3.80 9.22 -6.02
C HIS A 79 -4.92 10.20 -5.67
N TYR A 80 -4.62 11.12 -4.77
CA TYR A 80 -5.31 12.40 -4.56
C TYR A 80 -4.34 13.35 -3.83
N ASP A 81 -4.61 14.66 -3.88
CA ASP A 81 -3.65 15.71 -3.46
C ASP A 81 -2.94 15.48 -2.10
N LYS A 82 -3.64 14.90 -1.11
CA LYS A 82 -3.13 14.66 0.25
C LYS A 82 -2.67 13.23 0.54
N PHE A 83 -2.73 12.32 -0.43
CA PHE A 83 -2.55 10.89 -0.16
C PHE A 83 -1.19 10.57 0.46
N THR A 84 -0.12 11.22 -0.01
CA THR A 84 1.23 11.03 0.55
C THR A 84 1.32 11.53 1.99
N ASP A 85 0.73 12.69 2.29
CA ASP A 85 0.68 13.23 3.66
C ASP A 85 -0.13 12.32 4.58
N ASP A 86 -1.24 11.77 4.10
CA ASP A 86 -2.07 10.84 4.86
C ASP A 86 -1.34 9.51 5.12
N MET A 87 -0.57 8.99 4.16
CA MET A 87 0.29 7.81 4.36
C MET A 87 1.33 8.07 5.46
N ILE A 88 1.95 9.24 5.46
CA ILE A 88 2.90 9.67 6.48
C ILE A 88 2.21 9.78 7.85
N GLY A 89 1.04 10.43 7.91
CA GLY A 89 0.24 10.58 9.12
C GLY A 89 -0.20 9.23 9.71
N ALA A 90 -0.55 8.28 8.84
CA ALA A 90 -0.90 6.91 9.18
C ALA A 90 0.31 6.01 9.50
N ARG A 91 1.55 6.51 9.27
CA ARG A 91 2.81 5.75 9.43
C ARG A 91 2.84 4.47 8.59
N LEU A 92 2.30 4.53 7.39
CA LEU A 92 2.31 3.41 6.43
C LEU A 92 3.44 3.60 5.42
N SER A 93 4.19 2.53 5.15
CA SER A 93 5.20 2.53 4.09
C SER A 93 4.51 2.32 2.74
N PRO A 94 4.65 3.20 1.74
CA PRO A 94 4.03 2.98 0.43
C PRO A 94 4.63 1.79 -0.33
N PHE A 95 5.75 1.22 0.14
CA PHE A 95 6.51 0.19 -0.56
C PHE A 95 6.22 -1.24 -0.07
N PHE A 96 5.78 -1.36 1.19
CA PHE A 96 5.66 -2.64 1.85
C PHE A 96 4.20 -2.98 2.13
N SER A 97 3.71 -3.98 1.40
CA SER A 97 2.33 -4.44 1.49
C SER A 97 2.28 -5.95 1.56
N HIS A 98 1.48 -6.47 2.47
CA HIS A 98 1.17 -7.89 2.64
C HIS A 98 -0.13 -8.30 1.92
N SER A 99 -0.67 -7.46 1.02
CA SER A 99 -1.89 -7.74 0.26
C SER A 99 -1.78 -8.90 -0.74
N THR A 100 -0.61 -9.54 -0.87
CA THR A 100 -0.35 -10.71 -1.72
C THR A 100 -0.64 -12.04 -1.03
N SER A 101 -1.14 -12.01 0.21
CA SER A 101 -1.60 -13.19 0.94
C SER A 101 -2.78 -12.80 1.81
N VAL A 102 -3.72 -13.70 2.06
CA VAL A 102 -4.88 -13.43 2.92
C VAL A 102 -5.10 -14.63 3.84
N HIS A 103 -5.30 -14.36 5.12
CA HIS A 103 -5.65 -15.41 6.08
C HIS A 103 -7.17 -15.54 6.17
N ASP A 104 -7.67 -16.76 5.97
CA ASP A 104 -9.08 -17.10 6.10
C ASP A 104 -9.29 -17.91 7.40
N PHE A 105 -10.05 -17.34 8.33
CA PHE A 105 -10.36 -18.00 9.62
C PHE A 105 -11.44 -19.07 9.51
N THR A 106 -12.23 -19.07 8.44
CA THR A 106 -13.37 -19.97 8.26
C THR A 106 -13.23 -20.71 6.92
N PRO A 107 -12.14 -21.44 6.66
CA PRO A 107 -11.91 -22.05 5.35
C PRO A 107 -12.84 -23.24 5.13
N GLU A 108 -13.42 -23.34 3.93
CA GLU A 108 -14.16 -24.52 3.47
C GLU A 108 -13.32 -25.40 2.53
N LYS A 109 -13.50 -26.72 2.61
CA LYS A 109 -12.66 -27.68 1.85
C LYS A 109 -12.86 -27.62 0.34
N SER A 110 -14.02 -27.15 -0.13
CA SER A 110 -14.42 -27.21 -1.54
C SER A 110 -14.59 -25.84 -2.19
N GLU A 111 -14.54 -24.75 -1.43
CA GLU A 111 -14.81 -23.41 -1.92
C GLU A 111 -13.68 -22.45 -1.55
N LEU A 112 -13.27 -21.64 -2.53
CA LEU A 112 -12.31 -20.56 -2.31
C LEU A 112 -13.08 -19.29 -1.97
N HIS A 113 -12.91 -18.81 -0.76
CA HIS A 113 -13.56 -17.60 -0.25
C HIS A 113 -12.99 -16.31 -0.83
N TYR A 114 -11.73 -16.33 -1.24
CA TYR A 114 -11.07 -15.19 -1.85
C TYR A 114 -10.18 -15.55 -3.05
N ARG A 115 -9.84 -14.53 -3.84
CA ARG A 115 -8.82 -14.61 -4.88
C ARG A 115 -7.91 -13.39 -4.81
N LEU A 116 -6.67 -13.59 -5.21
CA LEU A 116 -5.69 -12.53 -5.41
C LEU A 116 -5.57 -12.26 -6.92
N SER A 117 -5.52 -10.99 -7.30
CA SER A 117 -5.23 -10.55 -8.66
C SER A 117 -3.95 -9.72 -8.65
N SER A 118 -3.13 -9.88 -9.69
CA SER A 118 -1.99 -9.01 -9.97
C SER A 118 -2.37 -7.74 -10.74
N ASP A 119 -3.60 -7.70 -11.25
CA ASP A 119 -4.09 -6.61 -12.10
C ASP A 119 -4.71 -5.49 -11.26
N VAL A 120 -4.71 -4.28 -11.80
CA VAL A 120 -5.44 -3.14 -11.23
C VAL A 120 -6.92 -3.49 -11.08
N LEU A 121 -7.55 -3.03 -9.99
CA LEU A 121 -8.97 -3.22 -9.78
C LEU A 121 -9.78 -2.59 -10.93
N PRO A 122 -10.57 -3.36 -11.69
CA PRO A 122 -11.30 -2.83 -12.84
C PRO A 122 -12.52 -2.02 -12.39
N LEU A 123 -12.54 -0.70 -12.63
CA LEU A 123 -13.68 0.15 -12.31
C LEU A 123 -14.54 0.39 -13.55
N ASN A 124 -15.86 0.52 -13.36
CA ASN A 124 -16.76 0.90 -14.46
C ASN A 124 -16.69 2.42 -14.72
N PHE A 125 -17.29 2.86 -15.83
CA PHE A 125 -17.25 4.26 -16.26
C PHE A 125 -17.82 5.22 -15.20
N ASP A 126 -18.92 4.85 -14.56
CA ASP A 126 -19.58 5.69 -13.55
C ASP A 126 -18.73 5.84 -12.29
N GLN A 127 -18.10 4.74 -11.84
CA GLN A 127 -17.17 4.75 -10.72
C GLN A 127 -15.96 5.65 -11.03
N ILE A 128 -15.36 5.52 -12.20
CA ILE A 128 -14.22 6.35 -12.63
C ILE A 128 -14.64 7.82 -12.68
N SER A 129 -15.80 8.13 -13.26
CA SER A 129 -16.32 9.50 -13.34
C SER A 129 -16.52 10.13 -11.96
N VAL A 130 -17.11 9.39 -11.02
CA VAL A 130 -17.29 9.84 -9.64
C VAL A 130 -15.95 10.11 -8.97
N LEU A 131 -14.97 9.23 -9.12
CA LEU A 131 -13.62 9.42 -8.55
C LEU A 131 -12.92 10.65 -9.12
N SER A 132 -12.89 10.78 -10.45
CA SER A 132 -12.23 11.91 -11.12
C SER A 132 -12.88 13.25 -10.74
N SER A 133 -14.20 13.29 -10.55
CA SER A 133 -14.89 14.52 -10.09
C SER A 133 -14.48 14.97 -8.68
N HIS A 134 -13.88 14.09 -7.88
CA HIS A 134 -13.35 14.38 -6.55
C HIS A 134 -11.81 14.48 -6.53
N GLY A 135 -11.16 14.57 -7.70
CA GLY A 135 -9.70 14.66 -7.78
C GLY A 135 -8.98 13.36 -7.46
N ILE A 136 -9.67 12.21 -7.56
CA ILE A 136 -9.09 10.90 -7.29
C ILE A 136 -8.74 10.21 -8.62
N SER A 137 -7.50 9.73 -8.74
CA SER A 137 -7.07 8.87 -9.84
C SER A 137 -6.75 7.47 -9.32
N THR A 138 -7.14 6.45 -10.08
CA THR A 138 -6.76 5.05 -9.84
C THR A 138 -5.87 4.52 -10.97
N ASN A 139 -5.38 5.40 -11.84
CA ASN A 139 -4.44 5.04 -12.90
C ASN A 139 -3.08 4.68 -12.28
N PRO A 140 -2.47 3.53 -12.63
CA PRO A 140 -1.12 3.17 -12.20
C PRO A 140 -0.05 4.25 -12.39
N GLU A 141 -0.14 5.06 -13.46
CA GLU A 141 0.87 6.08 -13.77
C GLU A 141 0.83 7.26 -12.78
N ASP A 142 -0.38 7.58 -12.30
CA ASP A 142 -0.61 8.68 -11.36
C ASP A 142 -0.46 8.22 -9.89
N SER A 143 -0.81 6.96 -9.61
CA SER A 143 -0.90 6.36 -8.27
C SER A 143 0.29 6.71 -7.38
N ASP A 144 0.08 7.24 -6.18
CA ASP A 144 1.16 7.56 -5.23
C ASP A 144 1.84 6.31 -4.65
N ILE A 145 1.12 5.18 -4.66
CA ILE A 145 1.70 3.86 -4.37
C ILE A 145 2.31 3.29 -5.65
N PRO A 146 3.56 2.77 -5.60
CA PRO A 146 4.16 2.09 -6.74
C PRO A 146 3.34 0.86 -7.17
N PHE A 147 2.82 0.89 -8.40
CA PHE A 147 2.18 -0.28 -9.01
C PHE A 147 3.20 -1.15 -9.74
N ARG A 148 3.30 -2.42 -9.34
CA ARG A 148 4.28 -3.37 -9.89
C ARG A 148 3.73 -4.09 -11.12
N ALA A 149 3.73 -3.43 -12.28
CA ALA A 149 3.42 -4.07 -13.55
C ALA A 149 4.61 -4.88 -14.10
N GLY A 150 5.14 -5.84 -13.33
CA GLY A 150 6.16 -6.79 -13.79
C GLY A 150 7.45 -6.20 -14.42
N LYS A 151 7.77 -4.92 -14.19
CA LYS A 151 8.97 -4.26 -14.72
C LYS A 151 9.67 -3.43 -13.66
N LEU A 152 11.01 -3.52 -13.67
CA LEU A 152 11.94 -2.65 -12.94
C LEU A 152 11.60 -1.18 -13.23
N GLY A 153 11.33 -0.38 -12.21
CA GLY A 153 10.89 1.01 -12.37
C GLY A 153 11.50 1.93 -11.32
N ALA A 154 12.11 3.02 -11.77
CA ALA A 154 12.53 4.14 -10.95
C ALA A 154 11.44 5.22 -10.98
N ARG A 155 11.02 5.75 -9.82
CA ARG A 155 10.06 6.85 -9.77
C ARG A 155 10.70 8.09 -9.17
N PHE A 156 10.68 9.17 -9.93
CA PHE A 156 11.14 10.48 -9.52
C PHE A 156 9.93 11.28 -9.01
N VAL A 157 10.01 11.81 -7.79
CA VAL A 157 9.01 12.75 -7.26
C VAL A 157 9.50 14.18 -7.54
N PRO A 158 8.90 14.93 -8.49
CA PRO A 158 9.35 16.27 -8.83
C PRO A 158 9.28 17.20 -7.60
N GLY A 159 10.35 17.99 -7.38
CA GLY A 159 10.44 18.91 -6.23
C GLY A 159 11.03 18.29 -4.95
N SER A 160 11.30 16.98 -4.93
CA SER A 160 11.94 16.31 -3.79
C SER A 160 13.48 16.30 -3.93
N GLN A 161 14.21 16.43 -2.82
CA GLN A 161 15.70 16.30 -2.80
C GLN A 161 16.18 14.84 -2.95
N PHE A 162 15.29 13.91 -3.29
CA PHE A 162 15.53 12.47 -3.19
C PHE A 162 15.11 11.76 -4.47
N VAL A 163 15.88 10.75 -4.88
CA VAL A 163 15.54 9.83 -5.98
C VAL A 163 15.33 8.46 -5.34
N ILE A 164 14.21 7.79 -5.62
CA ILE A 164 13.94 6.46 -5.07
C ILE A 164 14.09 5.46 -6.22
N LEU A 165 15.04 4.54 -6.08
CA LEU A 165 15.39 3.55 -7.11
C LEU A 165 15.05 2.16 -6.57
N TYR A 166 14.06 1.51 -7.17
CA TYR A 166 13.59 0.19 -6.75
C TYR A 166 14.19 -0.90 -7.66
N PHE A 167 14.76 -1.94 -7.04
CA PHE A 167 15.25 -3.13 -7.74
C PHE A 167 14.61 -4.38 -7.10
N ASP A 168 13.81 -5.08 -7.90
CA ASP A 168 13.18 -6.34 -7.50
C ASP A 168 14.06 -7.51 -7.96
N ILE A 169 14.56 -8.32 -7.02
CA ILE A 169 15.34 -9.52 -7.36
C ILE A 169 14.46 -10.78 -7.23
N ASN A 170 13.41 -10.78 -6.38
CA ASN A 170 12.44 -11.88 -6.28
C ASN A 170 11.07 -11.46 -5.71
N GLN A 171 10.00 -11.88 -6.40
CA GLN A 171 8.61 -11.44 -6.18
C GLN A 171 7.92 -11.93 -4.88
N THR A 172 8.59 -12.76 -4.07
CA THR A 172 7.96 -13.52 -2.98
C THR A 172 8.46 -13.19 -1.57
N GLU A 173 9.44 -12.30 -1.42
CA GLU A 173 10.20 -12.18 -0.17
C GLU A 173 10.29 -10.75 0.41
N SER A 174 10.59 -10.69 1.71
CA SER A 174 10.69 -9.45 2.49
C SER A 174 11.78 -8.52 1.95
N GLY A 175 11.46 -7.22 1.84
CA GLY A 175 12.39 -6.19 1.37
C GLY A 175 13.33 -5.67 2.45
N SER A 176 14.56 -5.30 2.06
CA SER A 176 15.49 -4.50 2.86
C SER A 176 15.68 -3.11 2.26
N LYS A 177 15.82 -2.10 3.12
CA LYS A 177 16.07 -0.72 2.73
C LYS A 177 17.59 -0.43 2.72
N LEU A 178 18.09 0.01 1.58
CA LEU A 178 19.45 0.47 1.35
C LEU A 178 19.44 1.98 1.10
N ALA A 179 20.45 2.69 1.58
CA ALA A 179 20.59 4.12 1.36
C ALA A 179 21.93 4.44 0.69
N LEU A 180 21.90 5.34 -0.31
CA LEU A 180 23.07 5.94 -0.91
C LEU A 180 23.04 7.45 -0.70
N PHE A 181 24.11 7.98 -0.10
CA PHE A 181 24.27 9.40 0.15
C PHE A 181 25.02 10.06 -1.00
N LEU A 182 24.33 10.91 -1.75
CA LEU A 182 24.93 11.82 -2.72
C LEU A 182 25.03 13.22 -2.09
N PRO A 183 25.91 14.10 -2.59
CA PRO A 183 25.95 15.49 -2.14
C PRO A 183 24.56 16.14 -2.29
N ASN A 184 23.95 16.49 -1.17
CA ASN A 184 22.60 17.07 -1.04
C ASN A 184 21.42 16.19 -1.48
N LYS A 185 21.60 14.86 -1.61
CA LYS A 185 20.50 13.93 -1.95
C LYS A 185 20.67 12.59 -1.24
N LEU A 186 19.62 12.12 -0.58
CA LEU A 186 19.47 10.73 -0.14
C LEU A 186 18.75 9.90 -1.21
N VAL A 187 19.34 8.80 -1.63
CA VAL A 187 18.71 7.85 -2.53
C VAL A 187 18.42 6.60 -1.71
N VAL A 188 17.14 6.29 -1.49
CA VAL A 188 16.74 5.06 -0.81
C VAL A 188 16.38 4.04 -1.87
N PHE A 189 17.04 2.90 -1.82
CA PHE A 189 16.69 1.71 -2.58
C PHE A 189 15.95 0.76 -1.63
N GLU A 190 14.78 0.31 -2.01
CA GLU A 190 14.16 -0.83 -1.35
C GLU A 190 14.38 -2.04 -2.26
N VAL A 191 15.05 -3.07 -1.73
CA VAL A 191 15.48 -4.25 -2.49
C VAL A 191 14.86 -5.48 -1.84
N CYS A 192 14.07 -6.24 -2.61
CA CYS A 192 13.46 -7.52 -2.19
C CYS A 192 14.27 -8.70 -2.75
N GLY A 193 14.64 -9.65 -1.87
CA GLY A 193 15.40 -10.84 -2.21
C GLY A 193 15.81 -11.65 -0.97
N GLU A 194 16.49 -12.78 -1.16
CA GLU A 194 16.97 -13.60 -0.04
C GLU A 194 18.00 -12.80 0.79
N GLU A 195 18.01 -13.00 2.11
CA GLU A 195 18.91 -12.27 3.02
C GLU A 195 20.38 -12.36 2.60
N HIS A 196 20.81 -13.54 2.14
CA HIS A 196 22.17 -13.76 1.62
C HIS A 196 22.49 -12.89 0.39
N ASP A 197 21.55 -12.79 -0.55
CA ASP A 197 21.74 -12.00 -1.79
C ASP A 197 21.77 -10.50 -1.49
N LEU A 198 20.96 -10.07 -0.51
CA LEU A 198 20.95 -8.69 -0.03
C LEU A 198 22.26 -8.33 0.68
N GLU A 199 22.77 -9.21 1.54
CA GLU A 199 24.07 -9.01 2.21
C GLU A 199 25.24 -8.94 1.22
N GLN A 200 25.20 -9.77 0.18
CA GLN A 200 26.21 -9.75 -0.88
C GLN A 200 26.14 -8.46 -1.72
N LEU A 201 24.93 -8.05 -2.13
CA LEU A 201 24.71 -6.79 -2.86
C LEU A 201 25.21 -5.57 -2.07
N MET A 202 25.00 -5.58 -0.76
CA MET A 202 25.47 -4.54 0.16
C MET A 202 26.99 -4.44 0.23
N SER A 203 27.65 -5.59 0.40
CA SER A 203 29.12 -5.68 0.48
C SER A 203 29.79 -5.23 -0.82
N ASP A 204 29.27 -5.69 -1.96
CA ASP A 204 29.89 -5.45 -3.27
C ASP A 204 29.55 -4.05 -3.84
N GLY A 205 28.40 -3.49 -3.47
CA GLY A 205 27.90 -2.21 -3.99
C GLY A 205 28.21 -0.98 -3.12
N GLY A 206 28.77 -1.17 -1.92
CA GLY A 206 29.06 -0.07 -1.00
C GLY A 206 27.81 0.58 -0.37
N PHE A 207 26.75 -0.21 -0.18
CA PHE A 207 25.48 0.23 0.40
C PHE A 207 25.43 -0.07 1.91
N GLU A 208 24.77 0.79 2.70
CA GLU A 208 24.56 0.55 4.14
C GLU A 208 23.14 0.07 4.45
N LYS A 209 23.00 -0.86 5.43
CA LYS A 209 21.69 -1.34 5.93
C LYS A 209 21.09 -0.24 6.78
N VAL A 210 19.87 0.17 6.45
CA VAL A 210 19.07 0.96 7.38
C VAL A 210 18.35 -0.02 8.29
N THR A 211 18.81 -0.16 9.55
CA THR A 211 18.18 -1.05 10.53
C THR A 211 16.87 -0.46 11.06
N ASP A 212 15.94 -1.31 11.51
CA ASP A 212 14.64 -0.88 12.06
C ASP A 212 14.79 0.07 13.26
N TYR A 213 15.85 -0.07 14.06
CA TYR A 213 16.15 0.88 15.16
C TYR A 213 16.63 2.26 14.66
N LYS A 214 17.11 2.35 13.42
CA LYS A 214 17.36 3.61 12.71
C LYS A 214 16.10 4.12 12.00
N GLU A 215 14.92 3.55 12.21
CA GLU A 215 13.65 4.24 11.88
C GLU A 215 13.52 5.57 12.61
N SER A 216 14.14 5.73 13.78
CA SER A 216 14.25 7.04 14.43
C SER A 216 14.98 8.07 13.55
N SER A 217 15.94 7.65 12.73
CA SER A 217 16.63 8.48 11.72
C SER A 217 15.80 8.67 10.46
N PHE A 218 15.06 7.65 10.01
CA PHE A 218 14.15 7.77 8.86
C PHE A 218 12.92 8.63 9.18
N ALA A 219 12.28 8.41 10.32
CA ALA A 219 11.23 9.23 10.89
C ALA A 219 11.75 10.62 11.26
N ALA A 220 12.97 10.77 11.78
CA ALA A 220 13.57 12.10 11.97
C ALA A 220 13.95 12.77 10.64
N ALA A 221 14.33 12.04 9.60
CA ALA A 221 14.54 12.58 8.26
C ALA A 221 13.21 13.03 7.67
N LEU A 222 12.15 12.21 7.75
CA LEU A 222 10.76 12.57 7.42
C LEU A 222 10.25 13.76 8.23
N THR A 223 10.54 13.82 9.53
CA THR A 223 10.14 14.93 10.43
C THR A 223 10.93 16.20 10.11
N SER A 224 12.22 16.09 9.80
CA SER A 224 13.06 17.23 9.38
C SER A 224 12.63 17.74 8.00
N ILE A 225 12.22 16.84 7.10
CA ILE A 225 11.61 17.17 5.80
C ILE A 225 10.28 17.90 6.01
N ASN A 226 9.43 17.47 6.94
CA ASN A 226 8.18 18.15 7.27
C ASN A 226 8.40 19.56 7.87
N GLN A 227 9.44 19.74 8.68
CA GLN A 227 9.79 21.07 9.21
C GLN A 227 10.36 22.03 8.15
N LEU A 228 11.01 21.50 7.10
CA LEU A 228 11.53 22.29 5.98
C LEU A 228 10.45 22.65 4.94
N MET A 229 9.32 21.96 4.92
CA MET A 229 8.19 22.21 4.00
C MET A 229 7.12 23.15 4.58
N LEU A 230 7.19 23.44 5.88
CA LEU A 230 6.29 24.35 6.61
C LEU A 230 6.89 25.75 6.87
N SER A 231 8.08 26.03 6.33
CA SER A 231 8.78 27.33 6.38
C SER A 231 8.89 27.96 5.01
#